data_AF-A0A940G4D0-F1
#
_entry.id   AF-A0A940G4D0-F1
#
_cell.length_a   1.000
_cell.length_b   1.000
_cell.length_c   1.000
_cell.angle_alpha   90.00
_cell.angle_beta   90.00
_cell.angle_gamma   90.00
#
_symmetry.space_group_name_H-M   'P 1'
#
loop_
_entity.id
_entity.type
_entity.pdbx_description
1 polymer ?
#
loop_
_entity_poly.entity_id
_entity_poly.type
_entity_poly.pdbx_seq_one_letter_code
_entity_poly.pdbx_strand_id
1 'polypeptide(L)'
;MLSRPSAAHSGLHVVTTVESPVCEVHYSCMANALNLDPEWGAIDLLEEIESTFGIAVADDVAERCNTVGDLYEVIRSQTSDWDDKSGSCASSAVFYMMRRTSQSRSGFTPSTPLTELSGGTPRKVFKRLRKMTGLRLPTLNVTAMGGIGIVACLIGIVALIAALTEAAWWSVGGATALLLVGGVLVALDPLGLPPGIITVGDLVHRTVPLNVKRLQSEGRRAPDIWTTLVGLAADHGSIPSGAIQPSTVLMAPRKRQLHA
;
A
#
# COMPACT_ATOMS: atom_id res chain seq x y z
N MET A 1 -38.41 -24.69 45.89
CA MET A 1 -39.79 -25.02 45.46
C MET A 1 -40.28 -23.90 44.57
N LEU A 2 -40.99 -24.26 43.49
CA LEU A 2 -41.61 -23.41 42.46
C LEU A 2 -40.65 -22.83 41.40
N SER A 3 -40.90 -22.87 40.10
CA SER A 3 -41.64 -23.79 39.21
C SER A 3 -41.37 -23.25 37.80
N ARG A 4 -41.07 -24.12 36.82
CA ARG A 4 -40.96 -23.78 35.40
C ARG A 4 -42.32 -23.38 34.80
N PRO A 5 -42.33 -22.61 33.71
CA PRO A 5 -42.81 -23.13 32.41
C PRO A 5 -41.83 -22.71 31.28
N SER A 6 -41.40 -23.56 30.34
CA SER A 6 -42.08 -24.38 29.33
C SER A 6 -42.98 -23.59 28.38
N ALA A 7 -42.39 -23.06 27.31
CA ALA A 7 -43.09 -22.71 26.08
C ALA A 7 -42.22 -23.13 24.89
N ALA A 8 -42.72 -24.12 24.16
CA ALA A 8 -42.20 -24.60 22.91
C ALA A 8 -42.60 -23.63 21.79
N HIS A 9 -41.65 -23.20 20.97
CA HIS A 9 -41.93 -22.60 19.67
C HIS A 9 -41.20 -23.40 18.60
N SER A 10 -41.99 -24.22 17.89
CA SER A 10 -41.65 -24.76 16.58
C SER A 10 -41.67 -23.61 15.58
N GLY A 11 -40.52 -23.32 14.97
CA GLY A 11 -40.35 -22.33 13.91
C GLY A 11 -39.81 -23.02 12.67
N LEU A 12 -40.62 -23.00 11.62
CA LEU A 12 -40.40 -23.51 10.27
C LEU A 12 -39.01 -23.12 9.72
N HIS A 13 -38.16 -24.09 9.40
CA HIS A 13 -36.97 -23.87 8.57
C HIS A 13 -37.39 -23.79 7.10
N VAL A 14 -37.52 -22.57 6.57
CA VAL A 14 -37.59 -22.33 5.12
C VAL A 14 -36.17 -22.45 4.58
N VAL A 15 -35.89 -23.55 3.89
CA VAL A 15 -34.66 -23.75 3.12
C VAL A 15 -34.84 -23.01 1.80
N THR A 16 -34.41 -21.75 1.76
CA THR A 16 -34.16 -21.04 0.51
C THR A 16 -32.84 -21.56 -0.07
N THR A 17 -32.92 -22.40 -1.09
CA THR A 17 -31.82 -22.71 -1.99
C THR A 17 -31.36 -21.43 -2.68
N VAL A 18 -30.30 -20.82 -2.14
CA VAL A 18 -29.54 -19.78 -2.82
C VAL A 18 -28.74 -20.47 -3.91
N GLU A 19 -29.17 -20.33 -5.16
CA GLU A 19 -28.32 -20.58 -6.33
C GLU A 19 -27.08 -19.70 -6.19
N SER A 20 -25.96 -20.31 -5.82
CA SER A 20 -24.66 -19.64 -5.84
C SER A 20 -24.31 -19.32 -7.30
N PRO A 21 -24.02 -18.06 -7.64
CA PRO A 21 -23.44 -17.76 -8.93
C PRO A 21 -22.10 -18.50 -9.04
N VAL A 22 -22.00 -19.24 -10.15
CA VAL A 22 -20.84 -19.91 -10.69
C VAL A 22 -19.54 -19.23 -10.26
N CYS A 23 -18.77 -19.91 -9.39
CA CYS A 23 -17.38 -19.60 -9.11
C CYS A 23 -16.52 -19.88 -10.36
N GLU A 24 -16.59 -19.01 -11.35
CA GLU A 24 -15.61 -18.94 -12.43
C GLU A 24 -14.64 -17.79 -12.15
N VAL A 25 -13.72 -18.02 -11.22
CA VAL A 25 -12.37 -17.47 -11.32
C VAL A 25 -11.44 -18.59 -10.91
N HIS A 26 -10.72 -19.13 -11.89
CA HIS A 26 -9.56 -20.00 -11.70
C HIS A 26 -8.64 -19.39 -10.62
N TYR A 27 -8.76 -19.87 -9.37
CA TYR A 27 -7.68 -19.77 -8.38
C TYR A 27 -6.59 -20.72 -8.84
N SER A 28 -5.84 -20.26 -9.84
CA SER A 28 -4.54 -20.79 -10.13
C SER A 28 -3.77 -20.70 -8.82
N CYS A 29 -3.33 -21.86 -8.33
CA CYS A 29 -2.34 -22.05 -7.27
C CYS A 29 -1.01 -21.41 -7.73
N MET A 30 -1.04 -20.10 -8.00
CA MET A 30 0.08 -19.31 -8.43
C MET A 30 0.90 -19.00 -7.20
N ALA A 31 2.19 -19.26 -7.33
CA ALA A 31 3.22 -19.01 -6.34
C ALA A 31 2.96 -17.72 -5.54
N ASN A 32 3.30 -17.75 -4.25
CA ASN A 32 3.44 -16.56 -3.41
C ASN A 32 4.43 -15.61 -4.11
N ALA A 33 3.94 -14.74 -4.99
CA ALA A 33 4.74 -13.86 -5.82
C ALA A 33 4.29 -12.44 -5.58
N LEU A 34 5.25 -11.54 -5.35
CA LEU A 34 4.96 -10.14 -5.03
C LEU A 34 4.11 -9.45 -6.12
N ASN A 35 4.19 -9.98 -7.35
CA ASN A 35 3.55 -9.45 -8.56
C ASN A 35 4.00 -8.02 -8.82
N LEU A 36 5.32 -7.81 -8.75
CA LEU A 36 5.95 -6.55 -9.17
C LEU A 36 5.63 -6.28 -10.64
N ASP A 37 5.54 -5.00 -10.98
CA ASP A 37 5.49 -4.58 -12.37
C ASP A 37 6.67 -5.19 -13.15
N PRO A 38 6.42 -5.84 -14.30
CA PRO A 38 7.44 -6.60 -15.02
C PRO A 38 8.48 -5.72 -15.72
N GLU A 39 8.20 -4.44 -15.92
CA GLU A 39 9.12 -3.51 -16.58
C GLU A 39 9.97 -2.76 -15.58
N TRP A 40 9.37 -2.25 -14.50
CA TRP A 40 10.04 -1.33 -13.57
C TRP A 40 9.98 -1.75 -12.11
N GLY A 41 9.05 -2.64 -11.73
CA GLY A 41 8.73 -2.89 -10.32
C GLY A 41 9.88 -3.47 -9.49
N ALA A 42 10.73 -4.32 -10.09
CA ALA A 42 11.92 -4.82 -9.39
C ALA A 42 13.06 -3.80 -9.32
N ILE A 43 13.20 -2.94 -10.34
CA ILE A 43 14.20 -1.87 -10.33
C ILE A 43 13.84 -0.87 -9.24
N ASP A 44 12.58 -0.40 -9.22
CA ASP A 44 12.09 0.55 -8.21
C ASP A 44 12.27 0.00 -6.78
N LEU A 45 11.95 -1.28 -6.57
CA LEU A 45 12.13 -1.92 -5.27
C LEU A 45 13.61 -2.00 -4.88
N LEU A 46 14.49 -2.36 -5.83
CA LEU A 46 15.92 -2.46 -5.58
C LEU A 46 16.53 -1.10 -5.26
N GLU A 47 16.19 -0.06 -6.02
CA GLU A 47 16.62 1.32 -5.77
C GLU A 47 16.17 1.79 -4.38
N GLU A 48 14.93 1.51 -3.97
CA GLU A 48 14.45 1.88 -2.63
C GLU A 48 15.13 1.05 -1.53
N ILE A 49 15.51 -0.21 -1.78
CA ILE A 49 16.31 -1.04 -0.86
C ILE A 49 17.71 -0.45 -0.69
N GLU A 50 18.44 -0.19 -1.77
CA GLU A 50 19.76 0.46 -1.75
C GLU A 50 19.70 1.81 -1.04
N SER A 51 18.67 2.59 -1.37
CA SER A 51 18.38 3.88 -0.75
C SER A 51 17.91 3.76 0.71
N THR A 52 17.40 2.63 1.18
CA THR A 52 16.99 2.47 2.59
C THR A 52 18.15 1.96 3.44
N PHE A 53 18.86 0.94 2.98
CA PHE A 53 19.95 0.30 3.71
C PHE A 53 21.30 0.99 3.51
N GLY A 54 21.43 1.88 2.51
CA GLY A 54 22.70 2.55 2.21
C GLY A 54 23.72 1.59 1.60
N ILE A 55 23.25 0.62 0.83
CA ILE A 55 24.07 -0.39 0.14
C ILE A 55 24.00 -0.17 -1.37
N ALA A 56 24.88 -0.84 -2.12
CA ALA A 56 24.80 -0.95 -3.56
C ALA A 56 24.82 -2.43 -3.93
N VAL A 57 23.81 -2.90 -4.66
CA VAL A 57 23.66 -4.27 -5.13
C VAL A 57 24.16 -4.31 -6.56
N ALA A 58 25.22 -5.09 -6.81
CA ALA A 58 25.73 -5.25 -8.16
C ALA A 58 24.68 -5.93 -9.07
N ASP A 59 24.61 -5.52 -10.34
CA ASP A 59 23.64 -6.02 -11.31
C ASP A 59 23.64 -7.55 -11.41
N ASP A 60 24.82 -8.17 -11.40
CA ASP A 60 24.95 -9.63 -11.48
C ASP A 60 24.40 -10.35 -10.23
N VAL A 61 24.45 -9.70 -9.07
CA VAL A 61 23.85 -10.20 -7.82
C VAL A 61 22.33 -10.01 -7.88
N ALA A 62 21.87 -8.85 -8.33
CA ALA A 62 20.45 -8.55 -8.47
C ALA A 62 19.75 -9.53 -9.44
N GLU A 63 20.38 -9.87 -10.57
CA GLU A 63 19.88 -10.85 -11.53
C GLU A 63 19.72 -12.26 -10.94
N ARG A 64 20.51 -12.60 -9.92
CA ARG A 64 20.43 -13.91 -9.23
C ARG A 64 19.37 -13.94 -8.13
N CYS A 65 18.91 -12.79 -7.65
CA CYS A 65 17.88 -12.70 -6.62
C CYS A 65 16.50 -13.00 -7.21
N ASN A 66 15.95 -14.17 -6.91
CA ASN A 66 14.64 -14.57 -7.39
C ASN A 66 13.56 -14.38 -6.34
N THR A 67 13.95 -14.37 -5.06
CA THR A 67 13.04 -14.33 -3.92
C THR A 67 13.37 -13.18 -2.97
N VAL A 68 12.41 -12.83 -2.11
CA VAL A 68 12.62 -11.87 -1.01
C VAL A 68 13.70 -12.37 -0.05
N GLY A 69 13.81 -13.69 0.15
CA GLY A 69 14.87 -14.32 0.95
C GLY A 69 16.27 -14.08 0.36
N ASP A 70 16.43 -14.15 -0.95
CA ASP A 70 17.72 -13.88 -1.61
C ASP A 70 18.14 -12.42 -1.37
N LEU A 71 17.20 -11.47 -1.51
CA LEU A 71 17.45 -10.06 -1.20
C LEU A 71 17.83 -9.86 0.28
N TYR A 72 17.14 -10.55 1.19
CA TYR A 72 17.45 -10.49 2.62
C TYR A 72 18.90 -10.93 2.90
N GLU A 73 19.36 -12.02 2.31
CA GLU A 73 20.73 -12.50 2.48
C GLU A 73 21.76 -11.52 1.91
N VAL A 74 21.49 -10.92 0.75
CA VAL A 74 22.35 -9.88 0.17
C VAL A 74 22.45 -8.68 1.12
N ILE A 75 21.32 -8.15 1.61
CA ILE A 75 21.30 -7.01 2.53
C ILE A 75 22.04 -7.36 3.83
N ARG A 76 21.75 -8.53 4.42
CA ARG A 76 22.36 -9.00 5.66
C ARG A 76 23.88 -9.12 5.53
N SER A 77 24.38 -9.59 4.38
CA SER A 77 25.82 -9.71 4.13
C SER A 77 26.54 -8.36 4.06
N GLN A 78 25.86 -7.29 3.64
CA GLN A 78 26.42 -5.95 3.50
C GLN A 78 26.17 -5.05 4.73
N THR A 79 25.24 -5.43 5.61
CA THR A 79 24.80 -4.61 6.76
C THR A 79 24.88 -5.38 8.08
N SER A 80 26.02 -6.00 8.37
CA SER A 80 26.21 -6.86 9.55
C SER A 80 26.00 -6.15 10.89
N ASP A 81 26.10 -4.82 10.94
CA ASP A 81 25.94 -4.00 12.16
C ASP A 81 24.52 -3.44 12.34
N TRP A 82 23.59 -3.72 11.41
CA TRP A 82 22.27 -3.10 11.40
C TRP A 82 21.46 -3.38 12.67
N ASP A 83 21.42 -4.65 13.09
CA ASP A 83 20.62 -5.12 14.22
C ASP A 83 21.28 -4.82 15.59
N ASP A 84 22.59 -4.55 15.60
CA ASP A 84 23.38 -4.31 16.82
C ASP A 84 23.27 -2.88 17.34
N LYS A 85 22.61 -1.98 16.59
CA LYS A 85 22.46 -0.59 17.01
C LYS A 85 21.59 -0.48 18.27
N SER A 86 22.18 0.06 19.33
CA SER A 86 21.45 0.42 20.55
C SER A 86 20.74 1.76 20.38
N GLY A 87 19.59 1.94 21.02
CA GLY A 87 18.81 3.16 20.92
C GLY A 87 17.34 2.98 21.28
N SER A 88 16.61 4.08 21.39
CA SER A 88 15.16 4.02 21.57
C SER A 88 14.49 3.48 20.31
N CYS A 89 13.43 2.68 20.48
CA CYS A 89 12.68 2.10 19.37
C CYS A 89 12.17 3.15 18.37
N ALA A 90 12.50 2.98 17.09
CA ALA A 90 12.05 3.87 16.01
C ALA A 90 10.52 3.95 15.89
N SER A 91 9.80 2.85 16.07
CA SER A 91 8.33 2.85 16.02
C SER A 91 7.72 3.70 17.13
N SER A 92 8.24 3.61 18.36
CA SER A 92 7.84 4.49 19.45
C SER A 92 8.10 5.96 19.12
N ALA A 93 9.26 6.29 18.55
CA ALA A 93 9.58 7.66 18.16
C ALA A 93 8.59 8.19 17.10
N VAL A 94 8.32 7.41 16.05
CA VAL A 94 7.34 7.76 15.01
C VAL A 94 5.92 7.90 15.57
N PHE A 95 5.51 6.98 16.45
CA PHE A 95 4.22 7.07 17.15
C PHE A 95 4.10 8.36 17.96
N TYR A 96 5.13 8.72 18.73
CA TYR A 96 5.12 9.96 19.51
C TYR A 96 5.13 11.21 18.63
N MET A 97 5.84 11.20 17.51
CA MET A 97 5.77 12.28 16.53
C MET A 97 4.35 12.44 15.98
N MET A 98 3.72 11.34 15.53
CA MET A 98 2.34 11.35 15.04
C MET A 98 1.37 11.83 16.13
N ARG A 99 1.47 11.28 17.34
CA ARG A 99 0.66 11.67 18.50
C ARG A 99 0.77 13.16 18.80
N ARG A 100 1.99 13.72 18.78
CA ARG A 100 2.22 15.16 19.05
C ARG A 100 1.59 16.06 17.99
N THR A 101 1.52 15.60 16.74
CA THR A 101 0.88 16.33 15.63
C THR A 101 -0.63 16.17 15.60
N SER A 102 -1.15 15.07 16.15
CA SER A 102 -2.58 14.93 16.39
C SER A 102 -2.98 15.83 17.56
N GLN A 103 -3.92 16.75 17.35
CA GLN A 103 -4.41 17.62 18.42
C GLN A 103 -5.23 16.86 19.48
N SER A 104 -5.37 15.54 19.36
CA SER A 104 -6.08 14.68 20.30
C SER A 104 -5.23 14.46 21.56
N ARG A 105 -5.64 15.08 22.67
CA ARG A 105 -4.87 15.09 23.92
C ARG A 105 -5.11 13.88 24.84
N SER A 106 -6.18 13.11 24.63
CA SER A 106 -6.54 11.97 25.50
C SER A 106 -6.96 10.75 24.68
N GLY A 107 -6.41 9.58 24.98
CA GLY A 107 -6.84 8.30 24.40
C GLY A 107 -6.15 7.89 23.09
N PHE A 108 -5.16 8.63 22.61
CA PHE A 108 -4.41 8.26 21.40
C PHE A 108 -3.47 7.08 21.67
N THR A 109 -3.88 5.89 21.24
CA THR A 109 -3.15 4.62 21.34
C THR A 109 -2.77 4.11 19.95
N PRO A 110 -1.81 3.18 19.85
CA PRO A 110 -1.52 2.53 18.57
C PRO A 110 -2.74 1.82 17.97
N SER A 111 -3.66 1.34 18.80
CA SER A 111 -4.91 0.71 18.38
C SER A 111 -6.00 1.69 17.94
N THR A 112 -5.79 3.00 18.06
CA THR A 112 -6.78 4.00 17.62
C THR A 112 -7.00 3.89 16.11
N PRO A 113 -8.25 3.73 15.64
CA PRO A 113 -8.56 3.74 14.22
C PRO A 113 -8.15 5.06 13.56
N LEU A 114 -7.56 4.99 12.36
CA LEU A 114 -7.18 6.18 11.61
C LEU A 114 -8.38 7.05 11.22
N THR A 115 -9.56 6.45 11.08
CA THR A 115 -10.82 7.14 10.81
C THR A 115 -11.24 8.07 11.96
N GLU A 116 -10.90 7.74 13.21
CA GLU A 116 -11.15 8.59 14.38
C GLU A 116 -10.16 9.76 14.46
N LEU A 117 -8.91 9.53 14.03
CA LEU A 117 -7.92 10.59 13.85
C LEU A 117 -8.29 11.54 12.69
N SER A 118 -9.08 11.00 11.76
CA SER A 118 -9.75 11.57 10.62
C SER A 118 -10.01 13.07 10.67
N GLY A 119 -11.01 13.44 11.50
CA GLY A 119 -11.68 14.75 11.48
C GLY A 119 -12.00 15.29 10.07
N GLY A 120 -11.95 14.45 9.03
CA GLY A 120 -11.72 14.86 7.64
C GLY A 120 -11.14 13.73 6.77
N THR A 121 -10.83 14.07 5.51
CA THR A 121 -10.36 13.13 4.48
C THR A 121 -8.93 12.63 4.75
N PRO A 122 -8.59 11.35 4.52
CA PRO A 122 -7.25 10.79 4.69
C PRO A 122 -6.14 11.64 4.05
N ARG A 123 -6.39 12.15 2.83
CA ARG A 123 -5.50 13.08 2.14
C ARG A 123 -5.08 14.29 2.97
N LYS A 124 -6.01 14.91 3.71
CA LYS A 124 -5.72 16.09 4.55
C LYS A 124 -4.90 15.73 5.77
N VAL A 125 -5.20 14.59 6.40
CA VAL A 125 -4.44 14.09 7.56
C VAL A 125 -3.02 13.74 7.15
N PHE A 126 -2.83 12.97 6.08
CA PHE A 126 -1.51 12.61 5.57
C PHE A 126 -0.72 13.84 5.12
N LYS A 127 -1.35 14.79 4.42
CA LYS A 127 -0.70 16.06 4.05
C LYS A 127 -0.24 16.85 5.29
N ARG A 128 -1.06 16.89 6.35
CA ARG A 128 -0.72 17.53 7.62
C ARG A 128 0.42 16.80 8.33
N LEU A 129 0.33 15.48 8.48
CA LEU A 129 1.35 14.63 9.10
C LEU A 129 2.69 14.79 8.37
N ARG A 130 2.70 14.70 7.03
CA ARG A 130 3.90 14.91 6.21
C ARG A 130 4.47 16.32 6.40
N LYS A 131 3.63 17.36 6.40
CA LYS A 131 4.07 18.74 6.62
C LYS A 131 4.67 18.97 8.01
N MET A 132 4.11 18.37 9.06
CA MET A 132 4.54 18.60 10.44
C MET A 132 5.71 17.73 10.89
N THR A 133 5.77 16.47 10.44
CA THR A 133 6.82 15.52 10.84
C THR A 133 7.98 15.47 9.84
N GLY A 134 7.73 15.86 8.59
CA GLY A 134 8.67 15.66 7.48
C GLY A 134 8.93 14.19 7.15
N LEU A 135 8.15 13.26 7.69
CA LEU A 135 8.31 11.83 7.40
C LEU A 135 7.76 11.51 6.00
N ARG A 136 8.41 10.58 5.31
CA ARG A 136 7.84 9.88 4.17
C ARG A 136 6.71 8.98 4.68
N LEU A 137 5.50 9.16 4.17
CA LEU A 137 4.33 8.37 4.54
C LEU A 137 4.02 7.40 3.39
N PRO A 138 3.39 6.24 3.67
CA PRO A 138 2.96 5.33 2.62
C PRO A 138 2.04 6.04 1.63
N THR A 139 2.10 5.62 0.36
CA THR A 139 1.28 6.18 -0.71
C THR A 139 -0.20 5.92 -0.42
N LEU A 140 -1.06 6.87 -0.78
CA LEU A 140 -2.51 6.69 -0.62
C LEU A 140 -3.08 6.11 -1.91
N ASN A 141 -4.07 5.23 -1.80
CA ASN A 141 -4.70 4.63 -2.96
C ASN A 141 -5.73 5.59 -3.57
N VAL A 142 -5.77 5.62 -4.90
CA VAL A 142 -6.80 6.34 -5.64
C VAL A 142 -8.13 5.61 -5.42
N THR A 143 -9.20 6.34 -5.08
CA THR A 143 -10.51 5.72 -4.92
C THR A 143 -11.16 5.49 -6.29
N ALA A 144 -12.27 4.75 -6.33
CA ALA A 144 -13.05 4.60 -7.57
C ALA A 144 -13.41 5.96 -8.20
N MET A 145 -13.67 7.00 -7.37
CA MET A 145 -13.97 8.34 -7.86
C MET A 145 -12.75 8.98 -8.56
N GLY A 146 -11.56 8.88 -7.96
CA GLY A 146 -10.33 9.35 -8.59
C GLY A 146 -9.99 8.55 -9.85
N GLY A 147 -10.22 7.23 -9.83
CA GLY A 147 -10.03 6.36 -10.98
C GLY A 147 -10.91 6.75 -12.17
N ILE A 148 -12.21 6.96 -11.93
CA ILE A 148 -13.16 7.47 -12.94
C ILE A 148 -12.71 8.85 -13.46
N GLY A 149 -12.25 9.73 -12.56
CA GLY A 149 -11.72 11.04 -12.95
C GLY A 149 -10.49 10.96 -13.84
N ILE A 150 -9.54 10.06 -13.54
CA ILE A 150 -8.34 9.81 -14.37
C ILE A 150 -8.76 9.28 -15.74
N VAL A 151 -9.65 8.28 -15.79
CA VAL A 151 -10.15 7.72 -17.06
C VAL A 151 -10.86 8.80 -17.89
N ALA A 152 -11.71 9.62 -17.26
CA ALA A 152 -12.38 10.75 -17.93
C ALA A 152 -11.36 11.77 -18.47
N CYS A 153 -10.32 12.10 -17.71
CA CYS A 153 -9.22 12.94 -18.20
C CYS A 153 -8.54 12.32 -19.43
N LEU A 154 -8.17 11.04 -19.39
CA LEU A 154 -7.52 10.37 -20.50
C LEU A 154 -8.38 10.37 -21.77
N ILE A 155 -9.66 10.02 -21.64
CA ILE A 155 -10.63 10.09 -22.76
C ILE A 155 -10.73 11.53 -23.27
N GLY A 156 -10.78 12.51 -22.37
CA GLY A 156 -10.80 13.93 -22.73
C GLY A 156 -9.57 14.38 -23.51
N ILE A 157 -8.37 13.92 -23.13
CA ILE A 157 -7.11 14.21 -23.84
C ILE A 157 -7.17 13.63 -25.26
N VAL A 158 -7.55 12.35 -25.38
CA VAL A 158 -7.63 11.66 -26.68
C VAL A 158 -8.67 12.32 -27.58
N ALA A 159 -9.85 12.63 -27.05
CA ALA A 159 -10.91 13.32 -27.78
C ALA A 159 -10.50 14.73 -28.21
N LEU A 160 -9.75 15.46 -27.37
CA LEU A 160 -9.25 16.79 -27.70
C LEU A 160 -8.24 16.73 -28.85
N ILE A 161 -7.32 15.76 -28.84
CA ILE A 161 -6.35 15.57 -29.93
C ILE A 161 -7.08 15.26 -31.24
N ALA A 162 -8.04 14.33 -31.21
CA ALA A 162 -8.84 13.98 -32.40
C ALA A 162 -9.65 15.16 -32.95
N ALA A 163 -10.29 15.94 -32.06
CA ALA A 163 -11.04 17.13 -32.42
C ALA A 163 -10.19 18.18 -33.13
N LEU A 164 -8.95 18.37 -32.66
CA LEU A 164 -7.98 19.29 -33.26
C LEU A 164 -7.51 18.82 -34.64
N THR A 165 -7.37 17.51 -34.86
CA THR A 165 -6.95 16.96 -36.16
C THR A 165 -8.03 17.05 -37.23
N GLU A 166 -9.30 16.89 -36.87
CA GLU A 166 -10.44 16.92 -37.82
C GLU A 166 -11.02 18.34 -38.03
N ALA A 167 -10.44 19.35 -37.37
CA ALA A 167 -10.98 20.72 -37.33
C ALA A 167 -12.46 20.78 -36.90
N ALA A 168 -12.91 19.83 -36.07
CA ALA A 168 -14.27 19.74 -35.58
C ALA A 168 -14.46 20.62 -34.34
N TRP A 169 -14.50 21.95 -34.52
CA TRP A 169 -14.52 22.94 -33.43
C TRP A 169 -15.62 22.72 -32.38
N TRP A 170 -16.77 22.15 -32.75
CA TRP A 170 -17.86 21.83 -31.82
C TRP A 170 -17.50 20.69 -30.83
N SER A 171 -16.63 19.76 -31.24
CA SER A 171 -16.19 18.65 -30.39
C SER A 171 -15.11 19.04 -29.37
N VAL A 172 -14.38 20.14 -29.62
CA VAL A 172 -13.38 20.71 -28.69
C VAL A 172 -14.04 21.09 -27.36
N GLY A 173 -15.25 21.66 -27.41
CA GLY A 173 -16.00 22.01 -26.20
C GLY A 173 -16.33 20.79 -25.35
N GLY A 174 -16.76 19.69 -25.97
CA GLY A 174 -17.06 18.44 -25.28
C GLY A 174 -15.83 17.80 -24.65
N ALA A 175 -14.72 17.72 -25.40
CA ALA A 175 -13.45 17.18 -24.89
C ALA A 175 -12.91 18.01 -23.72
N THR A 176 -12.97 19.34 -23.82
CA THR A 176 -12.56 20.25 -22.75
C THR A 176 -13.44 20.09 -21.50
N ALA A 177 -14.76 19.98 -21.68
CA ALA A 177 -15.68 19.74 -20.57
C ALA A 177 -15.36 18.42 -19.85
N LEU A 178 -15.06 17.36 -20.61
CA LEU A 178 -14.70 16.06 -20.05
C LEU A 178 -13.39 16.11 -19.24
N LEU A 179 -12.39 16.83 -19.74
CA LEU A 179 -11.14 17.09 -19.01
C LEU A 179 -11.37 17.84 -17.70
N LEU A 180 -12.22 18.87 -17.71
CA LEU A 180 -12.54 19.65 -16.52
C LEU A 180 -13.28 18.79 -15.49
N VAL A 181 -14.28 18.02 -15.92
CA VAL A 181 -15.02 17.11 -15.04
C VAL A 181 -14.09 16.06 -14.45
N GLY A 182 -13.24 15.42 -15.26
CA GLY A 182 -12.25 14.45 -14.80
C GLY A 182 -11.29 15.06 -13.78
N GLY A 183 -10.76 16.27 -14.08
CA GLY A 183 -9.85 17.00 -13.20
C GLY A 183 -10.50 17.36 -11.86
N VAL A 184 -11.77 17.77 -11.86
CA VAL A 184 -12.53 18.05 -10.64
C VAL A 184 -12.74 16.77 -9.82
N LEU A 185 -13.09 15.63 -10.45
CA LEU A 185 -13.24 14.35 -9.75
C LEU A 185 -11.94 13.90 -9.09
N VAL A 186 -10.80 13.99 -9.79
CA VAL A 186 -9.48 13.69 -9.22
C VAL A 186 -9.12 14.66 -8.09
N ALA A 187 -9.41 15.96 -8.26
CA ALA A 187 -9.13 16.97 -7.25
C ALA A 187 -9.95 16.76 -5.97
N LEU A 188 -11.19 16.30 -6.10
CA LEU A 188 -12.10 16.01 -4.99
C LEU A 188 -11.92 14.61 -4.40
N ASP A 189 -11.07 13.76 -5.00
CA ASP A 189 -10.81 12.42 -4.47
C ASP A 189 -10.32 12.51 -3.01
N PRO A 190 -11.07 11.94 -2.03
CA PRO A 190 -10.64 11.89 -0.64
C PRO A 190 -9.35 11.07 -0.45
N LEU A 191 -9.02 10.24 -1.44
CA LEU A 191 -8.02 9.16 -1.41
C LEU A 191 -8.34 8.11 -0.34
N GLY A 192 -8.09 6.85 -0.68
CA GLY A 192 -8.25 5.71 0.22
C GLY A 192 -7.00 5.45 1.05
N LEU A 193 -7.19 4.88 2.23
CA LEU A 193 -6.09 4.28 2.97
C LEU A 193 -5.59 3.02 2.23
N PRO A 194 -4.29 2.70 2.29
CA PRO A 194 -3.76 1.45 1.78
C PRO A 194 -4.43 0.25 2.44
N PRO A 195 -4.57 -0.89 1.73
CA PRO A 195 -5.06 -2.11 2.35
C PRO A 195 -4.16 -2.52 3.54
N GLY A 196 -4.80 -2.92 4.63
CA GLY A 196 -4.13 -3.34 5.87
C GLY A 196 -3.69 -2.19 6.79
N ILE A 197 -3.99 -0.93 6.47
CA ILE A 197 -3.76 0.20 7.38
C ILE A 197 -5.11 0.61 8.00
N ILE A 198 -5.39 0.12 9.21
CA ILE A 198 -6.64 0.40 9.93
C ILE A 198 -6.37 1.34 11.11
N THR A 199 -5.27 1.11 11.82
CA THR A 199 -4.92 1.78 13.07
C THR A 199 -3.70 2.68 12.91
N VAL A 200 -3.49 3.59 13.86
CA VAL A 200 -2.27 4.41 13.95
C VAL A 200 -1.02 3.54 14.03
N GLY A 201 -1.09 2.42 14.75
CA GLY A 201 -0.01 1.44 14.85
C GLY A 201 0.38 0.92 13.47
N ASP A 202 -0.59 0.55 12.64
CA ASP A 202 -0.33 0.07 11.27
C ASP A 202 0.36 1.13 10.42
N LEU A 203 -0.07 2.39 10.55
CA LEU A 203 0.58 3.52 9.87
C LEU A 203 2.02 3.73 10.37
N VAL A 204 2.26 3.62 11.68
CA VAL A 204 3.61 3.72 12.26
C VAL A 204 4.49 2.60 11.71
N HIS A 205 4.02 1.35 11.71
CA HIS A 205 4.77 0.21 11.21
C HIS A 205 5.10 0.33 9.72
N ARG A 206 4.21 0.91 8.91
CA ARG A 206 4.49 1.23 7.50
C ARG A 206 5.42 2.43 7.31
N THR A 207 5.38 3.40 8.20
CA THR A 207 6.16 4.64 8.09
C THR A 207 7.61 4.45 8.53
N VAL A 208 7.89 3.57 9.49
CA VAL A 208 9.26 3.40 10.01
C VAL A 208 10.24 2.93 8.92
N PRO A 209 9.96 1.87 8.13
CA PRO A 209 10.83 1.41 7.04
C PRO A 209 11.19 2.52 6.04
N LEU A 210 10.20 3.34 5.67
CA LEU A 210 10.37 4.46 4.72
C LEU A 210 11.26 5.61 5.22
N ASN A 211 11.61 5.60 6.52
CA ASN A 211 12.36 6.68 7.15
C ASN A 211 13.57 6.17 7.94
N VAL A 212 14.03 4.93 7.71
CA VAL A 212 15.07 4.33 8.55
C VAL A 212 16.36 5.15 8.55
N LYS A 213 16.86 5.61 7.39
CA LYS A 213 18.06 6.45 7.32
C LYS A 213 17.98 7.67 8.23
N ARG A 214 16.85 8.38 8.17
CA ARG A 214 16.60 9.55 9.02
C ARG A 214 16.54 9.16 10.49
N LEU A 215 15.78 8.12 10.83
CA LEU A 215 15.62 7.67 12.22
C LEU A 215 16.95 7.18 12.82
N GLN A 216 17.79 6.48 12.06
CA GLN A 216 19.14 6.10 12.47
C GLN A 216 20.04 7.31 12.69
N SER A 217 19.98 8.33 11.82
CA SER A 217 20.75 9.58 12.01
C SER A 217 20.34 10.34 13.29
N GLU A 218 19.12 10.12 13.78
CA GLU A 218 18.61 10.65 15.05
C GLU A 218 18.91 9.71 16.25
N GLY A 219 19.73 8.67 16.07
CA GLY A 219 20.10 7.71 17.13
C GLY A 219 18.98 6.76 17.53
N ARG A 220 17.97 6.56 16.67
CA ARG A 220 16.88 5.59 16.93
C ARG A 220 17.29 4.21 16.44
N ARG A 221 16.88 3.18 17.18
CA ARG A 221 17.05 1.78 16.77
C ARG A 221 16.09 1.47 15.63
N ALA A 222 16.65 1.14 14.47
CA ALA A 222 15.88 0.69 13.32
C ALA A 222 15.17 -0.64 13.61
N PRO A 223 14.07 -0.95 12.89
CA PRO A 223 13.57 -2.32 12.83
C PRO A 223 14.65 -3.24 12.26
N ASP A 224 14.51 -4.54 12.52
CA ASP A 224 15.39 -5.52 11.91
C ASP A 224 15.30 -5.48 10.38
N ILE A 225 16.33 -6.03 9.72
CA ILE A 225 16.44 -6.04 8.26
C ILE A 225 15.21 -6.67 7.61
N TRP A 226 14.72 -7.79 8.15
CA TRP A 226 13.59 -8.54 7.58
C TRP A 226 12.30 -7.72 7.64
N THR A 227 11.97 -7.14 8.79
CA THR A 227 10.81 -6.27 8.97
C THR A 227 10.85 -5.06 8.03
N THR A 228 12.03 -4.46 7.84
CA THR A 228 12.22 -3.33 6.93
C THR A 228 12.02 -3.75 5.48
N LEU A 229 12.67 -4.84 5.06
CA LEU A 229 12.57 -5.39 3.70
C LEU A 229 11.13 -5.77 3.34
N VAL A 230 10.43 -6.48 4.24
CA VAL A 230 9.01 -6.85 4.04
C VAL A 230 8.12 -5.61 3.94
N GLY A 231 8.43 -4.55 4.71
CA GLY A 231 7.73 -3.28 4.62
C GLY A 231 7.88 -2.62 3.24
N LEU A 232 9.10 -2.59 2.69
CA LEU A 232 9.37 -2.07 1.35
C LEU A 232 8.72 -2.94 0.27
N ALA A 233 8.89 -4.25 0.36
CA ALA A 233 8.34 -5.22 -0.59
C ALA A 233 6.79 -5.13 -0.66
N ALA A 234 6.12 -4.92 0.47
CA ALA A 234 4.66 -4.74 0.52
C ALA A 234 4.17 -3.38 0.01
N ASP A 235 5.06 -2.40 -0.19
CA ASP A 235 4.72 -1.10 -0.78
C ASP A 235 4.80 -1.13 -2.31
N HIS A 236 5.74 -1.90 -2.85
CA HIS A 236 5.89 -2.12 -4.30
C HIS A 236 5.06 -3.30 -4.84
N GLY A 237 4.70 -4.25 -3.98
CA GLY A 237 3.97 -5.46 -4.33
C GLY A 237 2.47 -5.42 -4.04
N SER A 238 1.77 -6.43 -4.54
CA SER A 238 0.32 -6.62 -4.32
C SER A 238 -0.02 -7.45 -3.06
N ILE A 239 0.99 -8.05 -2.43
CA ILE A 239 0.83 -8.93 -1.27
C ILE A 239 1.01 -8.12 0.03
N PRO A 240 0.16 -8.33 1.06
CA PRO A 240 0.33 -7.69 2.36
C PRO A 240 1.59 -8.21 3.08
N SER A 241 2.25 -7.35 3.86
CA SER A 241 3.49 -7.66 4.60
C SER A 241 3.45 -8.97 5.38
N GLY A 242 2.33 -9.29 6.05
CA GLY A 242 2.18 -10.51 6.84
C GLY A 242 2.13 -11.81 6.02
N ALA A 243 1.95 -11.73 4.70
CA ALA A 243 1.95 -12.88 3.80
C ALA A 243 3.28 -13.04 3.03
N ILE A 244 4.22 -12.09 3.16
CA ILE A 244 5.53 -12.16 2.53
C ILE A 244 6.42 -13.12 3.32
N GLN A 245 6.98 -14.12 2.64
CA GLN A 245 7.87 -15.14 3.18
C GLN A 245 9.22 -15.10 2.45
N PRO A 246 10.29 -15.70 2.99
CA PRO A 246 11.59 -15.78 2.29
C PRO A 246 11.48 -16.45 0.91
N SER A 247 10.56 -17.40 0.75
CA SER A 247 10.27 -18.07 -0.51
C SER A 247 9.39 -17.27 -1.48
N THR A 248 8.92 -16.07 -1.09
CA THR A 248 8.10 -15.23 -1.95
C THR A 248 8.91 -14.76 -3.14
N VAL A 249 8.43 -15.07 -4.34
CA VAL A 249 9.12 -14.75 -5.60
C VAL A 249 8.91 -13.27 -5.95
N LEU A 250 9.95 -12.58 -6.43
CA LEU A 250 9.86 -11.17 -6.79
C LEU A 250 9.00 -10.96 -8.04
N MET A 251 9.27 -11.72 -9.10
CA MET A 251 8.53 -11.72 -10.36
C MET A 251 7.80 -13.04 -10.56
N ALA A 252 6.52 -12.99 -10.96
CA ALA A 252 5.84 -14.22 -11.38
C ALA A 252 6.60 -14.82 -12.59
N PRO A 253 6.82 -16.14 -12.65
CA PRO A 253 7.49 -16.75 -13.78
C PRO A 253 6.71 -16.40 -15.06
N ARG A 254 7.38 -15.70 -15.99
CA ARG A 254 6.80 -15.33 -17.28
C ARG A 254 6.31 -16.63 -17.92
N LYS A 255 4.99 -16.81 -18.04
CA LYS A 255 4.43 -17.92 -18.83
C LYS A 255 5.04 -17.78 -20.21
N ARG A 256 5.99 -18.66 -20.57
CA ARG A 256 6.43 -18.78 -21.96
C ARG A 256 5.15 -19.08 -22.74
N GLN A 257 4.67 -18.10 -23.49
CA GLN A 257 3.67 -18.36 -24.51
C GLN A 257 4.36 -19.28 -25.51
N LEU A 258 4.18 -20.59 -25.30
CA LEU A 258 4.47 -21.60 -26.29
C LEU A 258 3.51 -21.33 -27.44
N HIS A 259 3.95 -20.48 -28.37
CA HIS A 259 3.36 -20.43 -29.70
C HIS A 259 3.69 -21.77 -30.36
N ALA A 260 2.68 -22.63 -30.39
CA ALA A 260 2.61 -23.79 -31.27
C ALA A 260 2.01 -23.35 -32.61
#